data_AF-A0A3A2ZAM3-F1
#
_entry.id   AF-A0A3A2ZAM3-F1
#
_cell.length_a   1.000
_cell.length_b   1.000
_cell.length_c   1.000
_cell.angle_alpha   90.00
_cell.angle_beta   90.00
_cell.angle_gamma   90.00
#
_symmetry.space_group_name_H-M   'P 1'
#
loop_
_entity.id
_entity.type
_entity.pdbx_description
1 polymer ?
#
loop_
_entity_poly.entity_id
_entity_poly.type
_entity_poly.pdbx_seq_one_letter_code
_entity_poly.pdbx_strand_id
1 'polypeptide(L)'
;MGSDEQFATKLHHNFAADKQKFYKKPRFGRSAFTICHYAVDVTYESDGFIEKNRDTVPDEHMEVLRNSSSSFVKEILDTAAAV
;
A
#
# COMPACT_ATOMS: atom_id res chain seq x y z
N MET A 1 -14.75 -3.23 5.33
CA MET A 1 -13.44 -3.28 4.65
C MET A 1 -12.83 -1.89 4.68
N GLY A 2 -11.51 -1.76 4.87
CA GLY A 2 -10.84 -0.46 4.81
C GLY A 2 -10.68 0.00 3.36
N SER A 3 -10.82 1.30 3.11
CA SER A 3 -10.53 1.93 1.81
C SER A 3 -9.35 2.90 1.92
N ASP A 4 -8.72 3.23 0.79
CA ASP A 4 -7.63 4.19 0.71
C ASP A 4 -8.07 5.58 1.21
N GLU A 5 -9.31 5.98 0.91
CA GLU A 5 -9.87 7.25 1.41
C GLU A 5 -10.00 7.25 2.94
N GLN A 6 -10.44 6.13 3.54
CA GLN A 6 -10.51 6.00 4.99
C GLN A 6 -9.11 6.00 5.62
N PHE A 7 -8.13 5.41 4.95
CA PHE A 7 -6.73 5.45 5.36
C PHE A 7 -6.20 6.89 5.37
N ALA A 8 -6.31 7.63 4.26
CA ALA A 8 -5.89 9.03 4.18
C ALA A 8 -6.63 9.91 5.20
N THR A 9 -7.94 9.71 5.38
CA THR A 9 -8.74 10.41 6.39
C THR A 9 -8.22 10.17 7.80
N LYS A 10 -7.85 8.93 8.14
CA LYS A 10 -7.24 8.60 9.44
C LYS A 10 -5.88 9.29 9.61
N LEU A 11 -5.04 9.33 8.57
CA LEU A 11 -3.77 10.07 8.63
C LEU A 11 -4.02 11.56 8.91
N HIS A 12 -4.96 12.18 8.20
CA HIS A 12 -5.32 13.58 8.41
C HIS A 12 -5.82 13.84 9.82
N HIS A 13 -6.71 12.99 10.34
CA HIS A 13 -7.26 13.14 11.69
C HIS A 13 -6.18 13.08 12.77
N ASN A 14 -5.21 12.18 12.61
CA ASN A 14 -4.15 11.96 13.61
C ASN A 14 -3.02 13.00 13.51
N PHE A 15 -2.68 13.47 12.31
CA PHE A 15 -1.43 14.19 12.07
C PHE A 15 -1.55 15.59 11.45
N ALA A 16 -2.71 16.01 10.90
CA ALA A 16 -2.82 17.26 10.13
C ALA A 16 -3.00 18.56 10.96
N ALA A 17 -3.43 18.46 12.22
CA ALA A 17 -3.47 19.62 13.10
C ALA A 17 -2.04 20.08 13.45
N ASP A 18 -1.88 21.19 14.18
CA ASP A 18 -0.58 21.70 14.72
C ASP A 18 0.16 20.69 15.62
N LYS A 19 -0.33 19.46 15.69
CA LYS A 19 0.25 18.32 16.39
C LYS A 19 1.62 17.95 15.85
N GLN A 20 1.89 18.01 14.53
CA GLN A 20 3.11 17.41 13.97
C GLN A 20 3.75 18.21 12.83
N LYS A 21 5.03 18.58 12.99
CA LYS A 21 5.83 19.30 11.98
C LYS A 21 6.19 18.45 10.75
N PHE A 22 6.09 17.13 10.86
CA PHE A 22 6.50 16.20 9.81
C PHE A 22 5.37 15.85 8.83
N TYR A 23 4.15 16.35 9.03
CA TYR A 23 2.98 15.96 8.25
C TYR A 23 2.26 17.18 7.69
N LYS A 24 1.89 17.13 6.41
CA LYS A 24 1.11 18.17 5.75
C LYS A 24 -0.10 17.55 5.06
N LYS A 25 -1.28 18.13 5.33
CA LYS A 25 -2.52 17.81 4.62
C LYS A 25 -2.64 18.69 3.36
N PRO A 26 -2.87 18.12 2.17
CA PRO A 26 -3.13 18.90 0.96
C PRO A 26 -4.34 19.81 1.12
N ARG A 27 -4.27 20.99 0.49
CA ARG A 27 -5.40 21.93 0.47
C ARG A 27 -6.57 21.42 -0.37
N PHE A 28 -6.28 20.63 -1.39
CA PHE A 28 -7.24 20.05 -2.33
C PHE A 28 -7.02 18.54 -2.44
N GLY A 29 -8.09 17.79 -2.68
CA GLY A 29 -8.05 16.32 -2.71
C GLY A 29 -8.21 15.68 -1.33
N ARG A 30 -8.66 14.41 -1.32
CA ARG A 30 -8.83 13.58 -0.11
C ARG A 30 -7.93 12.34 -0.12
N SER A 31 -7.22 12.12 -1.21
CA SER A 31 -6.45 10.91 -1.53
C SER A 31 -4.95 11.12 -1.49
N ALA A 32 -4.45 12.21 -0.87
CA ALA A 32 -3.01 12.47 -0.82
C ALA A 32 -2.58 12.97 0.55
N PHE A 33 -1.34 12.71 0.92
CA PHE A 33 -0.71 13.24 2.12
C PHE A 33 0.77 13.51 1.89
N THR A 34 1.33 14.47 2.63
CA THR A 34 2.75 14.84 2.47
C THR A 34 3.52 14.59 3.76
N ILE A 35 4.66 13.93 3.62
CA ILE A 35 5.62 13.71 4.71
C ILE A 35 6.80 14.64 4.49
N CYS A 36 7.17 15.41 5.52
CA CYS A 36 8.30 16.32 5.50
C CYS A 36 9.56 15.55 5.90
N HIS A 37 10.24 14.95 4.92
CA HIS A 37 11.48 14.21 5.18
C HIS A 37 12.66 15.16 5.39
N TYR A 38 13.80 14.63 5.84
CA TYR A 38 15.01 15.43 6.12
C TYR A 38 15.51 16.21 4.88
N ALA A 39 15.37 15.64 3.68
CA ALA A 39 15.85 16.23 2.44
C ALA A 39 14.77 17.09 1.75
N VAL A 40 13.55 16.54 1.63
CA VAL A 40 12.46 17.17 0.90
C VAL A 40 11.10 16.64 1.35
N ASP A 41 10.08 17.47 1.19
CA ASP A 41 8.70 17.07 1.36
C ASP A 41 8.27 16.17 0.19
N VAL A 42 7.69 15.02 0.51
CA VAL A 42 7.20 14.06 -0.49
C VAL A 42 5.70 13.89 -0.33
N THR A 43 4.97 14.14 -1.41
CA THR A 43 3.53 13.88 -1.49
C THR A 43 3.28 12.48 -2.02
N TYR A 44 2.47 11.73 -1.29
CA TYR A 44 2.04 10.37 -1.62
C TYR A 44 0.55 10.37 -1.96
N GLU A 45 0.22 9.73 -3.08
CA GLU A 45 -1.16 9.37 -3.41
C GLU A 45 -1.54 8.07 -2.70
N SER A 46 -2.66 8.06 -1.98
CA SER A 46 -3.12 6.91 -1.20
C SER A 46 -3.69 5.78 -2.05
N ASP A 47 -3.94 6.03 -3.34
CA ASP A 47 -4.59 5.06 -4.21
C ASP A 47 -3.78 3.76 -4.34
N GLY A 48 -4.43 2.65 -4.01
CA GLY A 48 -3.85 1.31 -3.97
C GLY A 48 -3.00 1.02 -2.73
N PHE A 49 -2.92 1.91 -1.73
CA PHE A 49 -2.14 1.64 -0.51
C PHE A 49 -2.64 0.38 0.20
N ILE A 50 -3.95 0.24 0.40
CA ILE A 50 -4.52 -0.90 1.12
C ILE A 50 -4.32 -2.20 0.35
N GLU A 51 -4.52 -2.18 -0.96
CA GLU A 51 -4.32 -3.34 -1.83
C GLU A 51 -2.85 -3.78 -1.86
N LYS A 52 -1.93 -2.85 -2.14
CA LYS A 52 -0.48 -3.13 -2.17
C LYS A 52 0.03 -3.63 -0.82
N ASN A 53 -0.49 -3.11 0.30
CA ASN A 53 -0.08 -3.55 1.63
C ASN A 53 -0.71 -4.89 2.03
N ARG A 54 -1.82 -5.30 1.43
CA ARG A 54 -2.37 -6.66 1.67
C ARG A 54 -1.48 -7.72 1.06
N ASP A 55 -0.83 -7.40 -0.06
CA ASP A 55 0.12 -8.29 -0.75
C ASP A 55 -0.48 -9.69 -1.01
N THR A 56 -1.78 -9.74 -1.29
CA THR A 56 -2.51 -10.98 -1.51
C THR A 56 -2.65 -11.27 -2.99
N VAL A 57 -2.44 -12.52 -3.37
CA VAL A 57 -2.79 -13.04 -4.69
C VAL A 57 -4.10 -13.83 -4.57
N PRO A 58 -5.07 -13.67 -5.49
CA PRO A 58 -6.28 -14.49 -5.50
C PRO A 58 -5.98 -15.99 -5.58
N ASP A 59 -6.78 -16.80 -4.88
CA ASP A 59 -6.58 -18.25 -4.82
C ASP A 59 -6.68 -18.90 -6.20
N GLU A 60 -7.56 -18.39 -7.08
CA GLU A 60 -7.73 -18.89 -8.44
C GLU A 60 -6.46 -18.67 -9.28
N HIS A 61 -5.78 -17.54 -9.08
CA HIS A 61 -4.52 -17.26 -9.77
C HIS A 61 -3.42 -18.19 -9.26
N MET A 62 -3.39 -18.45 -7.95
CA MET A 62 -2.45 -19.41 -7.35
C MET A 62 -2.68 -20.82 -7.86
N GLU A 63 -3.92 -21.25 -8.04
CA GLU A 63 -4.26 -22.56 -8.61
C GLU A 63 -3.75 -22.69 -10.06
N VAL A 64 -3.96 -21.67 -10.90
CA VAL A 64 -3.43 -21.64 -12.27
C VAL A 64 -1.90 -21.75 -12.28
N LEU A 65 -1.23 -21.00 -11.42
CA LEU A 65 0.24 -21.01 -11.34
C LEU A 65 0.78 -22.37 -10.86
N ARG A 66 0.12 -23.01 -9.87
CA ARG A 66 0.49 -24.36 -9.38
C ARG A 66 0.33 -25.43 -10.46
N ASN A 67 -0.64 -25.27 -11.35
CA ASN A 67 -0.89 -26.18 -12.48
C ASN A 67 -0.01 -25.91 -13.70
N SER A 68 0.91 -24.95 -13.65
CA SER A 68 1.87 -24.68 -14.73
C SER A 68 2.67 -25.94 -15.12
N SER A 69 3.02 -26.08 -16.40
CA SER A 69 3.93 -27.13 -16.86
C SER A 69 5.41 -26.75 -16.70
N SER A 70 5.70 -25.48 -16.40
CA SER A 70 7.07 -25.00 -16.18
C SER A 70 7.55 -25.35 -14.77
N SER A 71 8.65 -26.11 -14.68
CA SER A 71 9.30 -26.43 -13.41
C SER A 71 9.78 -25.18 -12.67
N PHE A 72 10.30 -24.20 -13.40
CA PHE A 72 10.75 -22.92 -12.83
C PHE A 72 9.63 -22.15 -12.15
N VAL A 73 8.43 -22.12 -12.75
CA VAL A 73 7.26 -21.45 -12.15
C VAL A 73 6.85 -22.12 -10.85
N LYS A 74 6.88 -23.46 -10.77
CA LYS A 74 6.58 -24.18 -9.53
C LYS A 74 7.60 -23.88 -8.44
N GLU A 75 8.89 -23.86 -8.78
CA GLU A 75 9.98 -23.54 -7.85
C GLU A 75 9.86 -22.13 -7.26
N ILE A 76 9.44 -21.14 -8.05
CA ILE A 76 9.15 -19.79 -7.56
C ILE A 76 8.06 -19.81 -6.49
N LEU A 77 6.95 -20.54 -6.72
CA LEU A 77 5.84 -20.61 -5.78
C LEU A 77 6.23 -21.31 -4.48
N ASP A 78 6.99 -22.40 -4.58
CA ASP A 78 7.48 -23.13 -3.40
C ASP A 78 8.42 -22.26 -2.56
N THR A 79 9.29 -21.48 -3.23
CA THR A 79 10.17 -20.52 -2.56
C THR A 79 9.37 -19.40 -1.88
N ALA A 80 8.38 -18.83 -2.58
CA ALA A 80 7.54 -17.76 -2.05
C ALA A 80 6.70 -18.20 -0.83
N ALA A 81 6.31 -19.48 -0.76
CA ALA A 81 5.55 -20.02 0.37
C ALA A 81 6.41 -20.37 1.61
N ALA A 82 7.74 -20.36 1.48
CA ALA A 82 8.68 -20.69 2.56
C ALA A 82 9.13 -19.48 3.39
N VAL A 83 8.67 -18.27 3.05
CA VAL A 83 8.95 -17.00 3.71
C VAL A 83 7.74 -16.56 4.52
#